data_AF-A0A371X778-F1
#
_entry.id   AF-A0A371X778-F1
#
_cell.length_a   1.000
_cell.length_b   1.000
_cell.length_c   1.000
_cell.angle_alpha   90.00
_cell.angle_beta   90.00
_cell.angle_gamma   90.00
#
_symmetry.space_group_name_H-M   'P 1'
#
loop_
_entity.id
_entity.type
_entity.pdbx_description
1 polymer ?
#
loop_
_entity_poly.entity_id
_entity_poly.type
_entity_poly.pdbx_seq_one_letter_code
_entity_poly.pdbx_strand_id
1 'polypeptide(L)'
;MENPAMSVAARLSEVAEPTIRQPVAPPSSGRPIDLVHLARQTCGDRALERSVLSMLARQIEAAETELRRLPASERAPLVHGLKGTARNVGAFTLADAAADLEAGPASGERFDALIAAMVATRLYAAALV
;
A
#
# COMPACT_ATOMS: atom_id res chain seq x y z
N MET A 1 -58.10 -27.19 -37.52
CA MET A 1 -57.86 -25.80 -37.09
C MET A 1 -56.44 -25.46 -37.46
N GLU A 2 -56.30 -24.83 -38.63
CA GLU A 2 -55.19 -23.91 -38.98
C GLU A 2 -55.06 -22.83 -37.87
N ASN A 3 -53.95 -22.13 -37.61
CA ASN A 3 -52.76 -21.73 -38.37
C ASN A 3 -51.66 -21.24 -37.35
N PRO A 4 -50.52 -20.62 -37.72
CA PRO A 4 -49.19 -20.90 -37.17
C PRO A 4 -48.59 -19.64 -36.52
N ALA A 5 -47.33 -19.69 -36.10
CA ALA A 5 -46.41 -18.55 -36.14
C ALA A 5 -45.04 -18.98 -35.60
N MET A 6 -44.00 -18.71 -36.40
CA MET A 6 -42.74 -18.05 -35.97
C MET A 6 -41.93 -18.75 -34.86
N SER A 7 -40.64 -19.05 -34.96
CA SER A 7 -39.57 -18.39 -35.71
C SER A 7 -38.29 -19.23 -35.60
N VAL A 8 -37.72 -19.57 -36.75
CA VAL A 8 -36.32 -19.40 -37.19
C VAL A 8 -35.17 -19.39 -36.14
N ALA A 9 -34.09 -20.09 -36.57
CA ALA A 9 -32.67 -19.97 -36.20
C ALA A 9 -32.19 -20.74 -34.96
N ALA A 10 -31.53 -21.88 -35.14
CA ALA A 10 -30.09 -21.99 -35.47
C ALA A 10 -29.22 -21.30 -34.41
N ARG A 11 -28.78 -22.07 -33.39
CA ARG A 11 -27.68 -21.66 -32.51
C ARG A 11 -26.41 -22.34 -32.98
N LEU A 12 -25.66 -21.59 -33.80
CA LEU A 12 -24.29 -21.88 -34.15
C LEU A 12 -23.39 -21.74 -32.91
N SER A 13 -22.40 -22.61 -32.89
CA SER A 13 -21.28 -22.71 -31.98
C SER A 13 -20.53 -21.39 -31.82
N GLU A 14 -20.26 -20.98 -30.59
CA GLU A 14 -19.25 -19.96 -30.32
C GLU A 14 -18.38 -20.43 -29.15
N VAL A 15 -17.22 -20.95 -29.51
CA VAL A 15 -16.12 -21.24 -28.61
C VAL A 15 -15.52 -19.90 -28.21
N ALA A 16 -15.84 -19.43 -27.01
CA ALA A 16 -15.26 -18.20 -26.47
C ALA A 16 -13.84 -18.50 -25.97
N GLU A 17 -12.83 -17.98 -26.67
CA GLU A 17 -11.44 -17.93 -26.21
C GLU A 17 -11.35 -17.22 -24.84
N PRO A 18 -10.48 -17.67 -23.92
CA PRO A 18 -10.29 -16.99 -22.67
C PRO A 18 -9.56 -15.67 -22.93
N THR A 19 -10.31 -14.57 -22.98
CA THR A 19 -9.75 -13.23 -22.81
C THR A 19 -9.00 -13.20 -21.49
N ILE A 20 -7.67 -13.11 -21.56
CA ILE A 20 -6.82 -12.82 -20.42
C ILE A 20 -7.28 -11.45 -19.89
N ARG A 21 -8.08 -11.47 -18.83
CA ARG A 21 -8.40 -10.28 -18.06
C ARG A 21 -7.09 -9.78 -17.48
N GLN A 22 -6.47 -8.80 -18.13
CA GLN A 22 -5.45 -8.01 -17.45
C GLN A 22 -6.08 -7.47 -16.16
N PRO A 23 -5.44 -7.65 -15.00
CA PRO A 23 -5.95 -7.06 -13.78
C PRO A 23 -5.85 -5.53 -13.94
N VAL A 24 -7.00 -4.88 -14.10
CA VAL A 24 -7.11 -3.44 -13.87
C VAL A 24 -6.68 -3.23 -12.42
N ALA A 25 -5.49 -2.64 -12.25
CA ALA A 25 -5.01 -2.30 -10.94
C ALA A 25 -6.02 -1.32 -10.31
N PRO A 26 -6.42 -1.53 -9.05
CA PRO A 26 -7.32 -0.60 -8.37
C PRO A 26 -6.69 0.81 -8.36
N PRO A 27 -7.50 1.87 -8.29
CA PRO A 27 -6.99 3.22 -8.11
C PRO A 27 -6.02 3.25 -6.93
N SER A 28 -4.98 4.09 -7.03
CA SER A 28 -3.85 4.21 -6.12
C SER A 28 -4.19 4.45 -4.64
N SER A 29 -5.46 4.58 -4.27
CA SER A 29 -5.98 4.82 -2.93
C SER A 29 -5.87 3.64 -1.94
N GLY A 30 -5.23 2.53 -2.32
CA GLY A 30 -5.01 1.38 -1.44
C GLY A 30 -3.58 0.85 -1.40
N ARG A 31 -2.62 1.51 -2.06
CA ARG A 31 -1.23 1.05 -2.06
C ARG A 31 -0.49 1.63 -0.84
N PRO A 32 0.36 0.86 -0.14
CA PRO A 32 1.10 1.36 1.02
C PRO A 32 2.06 2.52 0.74
N ILE A 33 2.41 2.77 -0.54
CA ILE A 33 3.23 3.90 -1.01
C ILE A 33 2.62 4.47 -2.28
N ASP A 34 2.40 5.78 -2.31
CA ASP A 34 2.06 6.53 -3.52
C ASP A 34 3.31 6.73 -4.40
N LEU A 35 3.42 5.92 -5.45
CA LEU A 35 4.54 5.99 -6.39
C LEU A 35 4.54 7.26 -7.27
N VAL A 36 3.39 7.95 -7.43
CA VAL A 36 3.35 9.24 -8.13
C VAL A 36 3.95 10.31 -7.25
N HIS A 37 3.64 10.31 -5.95
CA HIS A 37 4.29 11.19 -4.98
C HIS A 37 5.79 10.93 -4.92
N LEU A 38 6.21 9.67 -4.83
CA LEU A 38 7.62 9.30 -4.83
C LEU A 38 8.34 9.78 -6.09
N ALA A 39 7.77 9.55 -7.27
CA ALA A 39 8.34 10.01 -8.54
C ALA A 39 8.51 11.54 -8.59
N ARG A 40 7.61 12.31 -7.97
CA ARG A 40 7.76 13.77 -7.86
C ARG A 40 8.94 14.16 -6.97
N GLN A 41 9.16 13.46 -5.86
CA GLN A 41 10.29 13.70 -4.95
C GLN A 41 11.65 13.35 -5.58
N THR A 42 11.65 12.40 -6.51
CA THR A 42 12.87 11.93 -7.19
C THR A 42 13.04 12.49 -8.60
N CYS A 43 12.23 13.47 -9.00
CA CYS A 43 12.22 14.03 -10.36
C CYS A 43 12.03 12.97 -11.46
N GLY A 44 11.38 11.85 -11.16
CA GLY A 44 11.14 10.72 -12.05
C GLY A 44 12.34 9.79 -12.27
N ASP A 45 13.44 9.98 -11.54
CA ASP A 45 14.62 9.10 -11.62
C ASP A 45 14.33 7.75 -10.95
N ARG A 46 14.19 6.70 -11.77
CA ARG A 46 13.89 5.34 -11.32
C ARG A 46 15.01 4.71 -10.49
N ALA A 47 16.27 5.03 -10.73
CA ALA A 47 17.37 4.49 -9.93
C ALA A 47 17.37 5.11 -8.53
N LEU A 48 17.06 6.41 -8.43
CA LEU A 48 16.88 7.10 -7.16
C LEU A 48 15.64 6.58 -6.43
N GLU A 49 14.50 6.39 -7.10
CA GLU A 49 13.30 5.79 -6.50
C GLU A 49 13.59 4.43 -5.84
N ARG A 50 14.29 3.53 -6.55
CA ARG A 50 14.68 2.22 -6.01
C ARG A 50 15.60 2.36 -4.81
N SER A 51 16.54 3.29 -4.85
CA SER A 51 17.45 3.56 -3.74
C SER A 51 16.69 4.05 -2.50
N VAL A 52 15.71 4.95 -2.69
CA VAL A 52 14.83 5.45 -1.62
C VAL A 52 13.98 4.31 -1.04
N LEU A 53 13.37 3.48 -1.88
CA LEU A 53 12.54 2.35 -1.44
C LEU A 53 13.35 1.30 -0.65
N SER A 54 14.58 0.99 -1.11
CA SER A 54 15.48 0.07 -0.40
C SER A 54 15.89 0.63 0.97
N MET A 55 16.22 1.92 1.03
CA MET A 55 16.56 2.59 2.28
C MET A 55 15.35 2.64 3.24
N LEU A 56 14.17 2.97 2.72
CA LEU A 56 12.92 3.00 3.50
C LEU A 56 12.61 1.64 4.13
N ALA A 57 12.70 0.55 3.35
CA ALA A 57 12.43 -0.80 3.85
C ALA A 57 13.31 -1.15 5.06
N ARG A 58 14.61 -0.84 4.98
CA ARG A 58 15.57 -1.04 6.08
C ARG A 58 15.30 -0.14 7.28
N GLN A 59 14.95 1.13 7.05
CA GLN A 59 14.62 2.06 8.14
C GLN A 59 13.37 1.62 8.89
N ILE A 60 12.34 1.15 8.18
CA ILE A 60 11.11 0.65 8.80
C ILE A 60 11.38 -0.61 9.62
N GLU A 61 12.20 -1.55 9.13
CA GLU A 61 12.56 -2.76 9.87
C GLU A 61 13.29 -2.44 11.18
N ALA A 62 14.26 -1.52 11.13
CA ALA A 62 14.99 -1.06 12.31
C ALA A 62 14.06 -0.35 13.31
N ALA A 63 13.20 0.55 12.81
CA ALA A 63 12.23 1.26 13.63
C ALA A 63 11.20 0.31 14.27
N GLU A 64 10.74 -0.71 13.56
CA GLU A 64 9.81 -1.72 14.08
C GLU A 64 10.43 -2.46 15.27
N THR A 65 11.67 -2.91 15.08
CA THR A 65 12.44 -3.63 16.11
C THR A 65 12.65 -2.76 17.36
N GLU A 66 12.95 -1.47 17.18
CA GLU A 66 13.13 -0.52 18.28
C GLU A 66 11.80 -0.21 18.98
N LEU A 67 10.72 0.08 18.24
CA LEU A 67 9.40 0.38 18.80
C LEU A 67 8.87 -0.75 19.69
N ARG A 68 9.11 -2.00 19.31
CA ARG A 68 8.69 -3.18 20.09
C ARG A 68 9.44 -3.30 21.42
N ARG A 69 10.68 -2.81 21.50
CA ARG A 69 11.52 -2.84 22.72
C ARG A 69 11.26 -1.66 23.63
N LEU A 70 10.96 -0.49 23.08
CA LEU A 70 10.77 0.73 23.86
C LEU A 70 9.50 0.67 24.73
N PRO A 71 9.55 1.19 25.97
CA PRO A 71 8.35 1.44 26.75
C PRO A 71 7.49 2.51 26.08
N ALA A 72 6.17 2.47 26.32
CA ALA A 72 5.22 3.36 25.65
C ALA A 72 5.57 4.86 25.78
N SER A 73 6.13 5.27 26.93
CA SER A 73 6.57 6.63 27.22
C SER A 73 7.71 7.14 26.34
N GLU A 74 8.51 6.25 25.75
CA GLU A 74 9.71 6.58 24.97
C GLU A 74 9.51 6.43 23.45
N ARG A 75 8.32 6.00 23.01
CA ARG A 75 8.04 5.76 21.58
C ARG A 75 7.84 7.05 20.79
N ALA A 76 7.41 8.14 21.43
CA ALA A 76 6.98 9.36 20.74
C ALA A 76 8.03 9.94 19.76
N PRO A 77 9.32 10.09 20.09
CA PRO A 77 10.32 10.60 19.15
C PRO A 77 10.49 9.72 17.91
N LEU A 78 10.47 8.39 18.10
CA LEU A 78 10.63 7.43 17.00
C LEU A 78 9.40 7.44 16.08
N VAL A 79 8.20 7.49 16.65
CA VAL A 79 6.93 7.62 15.90
C VAL A 79 6.88 8.94 15.13
N HIS A 80 7.30 10.05 15.75
CA HIS A 80 7.37 11.35 15.10
C HIS A 80 8.30 11.35 13.88
N GLY A 81 9.50 10.76 14.02
CA GLY A 81 10.44 10.60 12.91
C GLY A 81 9.87 9.73 11.79
N LEU A 82 9.25 8.59 12.15
CA LEU A 82 8.62 7.68 11.19
C LEU A 82 7.49 8.37 10.40
N LYS A 83 6.65 9.17 11.06
CA LYS A 83 5.61 10.00 10.41
C LYS A 83 6.22 10.93 9.36
N GLY A 84 7.30 11.63 9.71
CA GLY A 84 8.00 12.54 8.80
C GLY A 84 8.53 11.82 7.56
N THR A 85 9.25 10.71 7.76
CA THR A 85 9.76 9.88 6.67
C THR A 85 8.63 9.36 5.79
N ALA A 86 7.56 8.82 6.39
CA ALA A 86 6.42 8.26 5.67
C ALA A 86 5.72 9.31 4.78
N ARG A 87 5.53 10.55 5.27
CA ARG A 87 4.96 11.64 4.46
C ARG A 87 5.86 12.04 3.31
N ASN A 88 7.18 12.09 3.53
CA ASN A 88 8.14 12.46 2.49
C ASN A 88 8.07 11.47 1.32
N VAL A 89 8.05 10.17 1.59
CA VAL A 89 8.07 9.11 0.55
C VAL A 89 6.69 8.76 -0.02
N GLY A 90 5.61 9.35 0.50
CA GLY A 90 4.23 9.07 0.04
C GLY A 90 3.59 7.83 0.67
N ALA A 91 4.11 7.34 1.79
CA ALA A 91 3.51 6.26 2.59
C ALA A 91 2.44 6.80 3.54
N PHE A 92 1.38 7.40 2.99
CA PHE A 92 0.42 8.18 3.77
C PHE A 92 -0.31 7.36 4.85
N THR A 93 -0.74 6.13 4.55
CA THR A 93 -1.37 5.25 5.55
C THR A 93 -0.46 4.99 6.76
N LEU A 94 0.84 4.83 6.54
CA LEU A 94 1.82 4.70 7.63
C LEU A 94 1.98 6.01 8.41
N ALA A 95 2.00 7.15 7.70
CA ALA A 95 2.07 8.45 8.34
C ALA A 95 0.84 8.74 9.22
N ASP A 96 -0.34 8.33 8.77
CA ASP A 96 -1.59 8.52 9.50
C ASP A 96 -1.62 7.63 10.75
N ALA A 97 -1.28 6.33 10.63
CA ALA A 97 -1.17 5.45 11.79
C ALA A 97 -0.12 5.94 12.82
N ALA A 98 0.99 6.51 12.35
CA ALA A 98 1.98 7.12 13.23
C ALA A 98 1.43 8.38 13.91
N ALA A 99 0.72 9.24 13.19
CA ALA A 99 0.08 10.42 13.75
C ALA A 99 -0.98 10.05 14.82
N ASP A 100 -1.77 9.00 14.59
CA ASP A 100 -2.78 8.52 15.53
C ASP A 100 -2.16 8.02 16.84
N LEU A 101 -1.03 7.29 16.75
CA LEU A 101 -0.30 6.84 17.92
C LEU A 101 0.39 8.00 18.66
N GLU A 102 0.84 9.04 17.94
CA GLU A 102 1.47 10.24 18.52
C GLU A 102 0.45 11.17 19.21
N ALA A 103 -0.78 11.25 18.71
CA ALA A 103 -1.79 12.22 19.15
C ALA A 103 -2.55 11.84 20.44
N GLY A 104 -2.39 10.62 20.95
CA GLY A 104 -3.16 10.15 22.11
C GLY A 104 -2.42 9.14 22.97
N PRO A 105 -3.05 8.66 24.07
CA PRO A 105 -2.47 7.59 24.86
C PRO A 105 -2.24 6.37 23.97
N ALA A 106 -1.07 5.75 24.13
CA ALA A 106 -0.65 4.57 23.37
C ALA A 106 -1.55 3.37 23.74
N SER A 107 -2.71 3.27 23.09
CA SER A 107 -3.57 2.09 23.14
C SER A 107 -2.92 0.96 22.32
N GLY A 108 -3.10 -0.29 22.76
CA GLY A 108 -2.63 -1.46 22.01
C GLY A 108 -3.11 -1.46 20.55
N GLU A 109 -4.37 -1.10 20.30
CA GLU A 109 -4.94 -1.04 18.96
C GLU A 109 -4.21 -0.08 18.01
N ARG A 110 -3.96 1.17 18.44
CA ARG A 110 -3.17 2.13 17.64
C ARG A 110 -1.74 1.65 17.38
N PHE A 111 -1.14 0.97 18.37
CA PHE A 111 0.19 0.39 18.20
C PHE A 111 0.17 -0.74 17.16
N ASP A 112 -0.79 -1.66 17.27
CA ASP A 112 -0.96 -2.76 16.32
C ASP A 112 -1.26 -2.26 14.90
N ALA A 113 -2.07 -1.21 14.77
CA ALA A 113 -2.35 -0.54 13.49
C ALA A 113 -1.07 0.07 12.88
N LEU A 114 -0.25 0.75 13.69
CA LEU A 114 1.05 1.26 13.24
C LEU A 114 1.96 0.13 12.77
N ILE A 115 2.09 -0.94 13.56
CA ILE A 115 2.89 -2.12 13.21
C ILE A 115 2.42 -2.73 11.89
N ALA A 116 1.10 -2.90 11.71
CA ALA A 116 0.54 -3.43 10.47
C ALA A 116 0.87 -2.54 9.26
N ALA A 117 0.75 -1.23 9.41
CA ALA A 117 1.11 -0.27 8.37
C ALA A 117 2.62 -0.33 8.04
N MET A 118 3.49 -0.43 9.05
CA MET A 118 4.94 -0.59 8.87
C MET A 118 5.27 -1.84 8.06
N VAL A 119 4.69 -2.98 8.42
CA VAL A 119 4.90 -4.25 7.69
C VAL A 119 4.42 -4.14 6.26
N ALA A 120 3.20 -3.62 6.03
CA ALA A 120 2.65 -3.46 4.68
C ALA A 120 3.53 -2.55 3.81
N THR A 121 3.95 -1.39 4.33
CA THR A 121 4.84 -0.46 3.61
C THR A 121 6.20 -1.09 3.33
N ARG A 122 6.81 -1.79 4.30
CA ARG A 122 8.10 -2.45 4.12
C ARG A 122 8.05 -3.55 3.07
N LEU A 123 7.05 -4.43 3.12
CA LEU A 123 6.88 -5.50 2.14
C LEU A 123 6.63 -4.96 0.75
N TYR A 124 5.81 -3.91 0.63
CA TYR A 124 5.56 -3.25 -0.65
C TYR A 124 6.83 -2.61 -1.23
N ALA A 125 7.60 -1.89 -0.41
CA ALA A 125 8.86 -1.29 -0.84
C ALA A 125 9.89 -2.35 -1.27
N ALA A 126 10.03 -3.42 -0.49
CA ALA A 126 10.96 -4.51 -0.77
C ALA A 126 10.61 -5.27 -2.06
N ALA A 127 9.32 -5.39 -2.41
CA ALA A 127 8.89 -6.07 -3.63
C ALA A 127 9.19 -5.29 -4.93
N LEU A 128 9.58 -4.00 -4.82
CA LEU A 128 9.83 -3.12 -5.97
C LEU A 128 11.32 -2.88 -6.26
N VAL A 129 12.23 -3.40 -5.42
CA VAL A 129 13.68 -3.12 -5.46
C VAL A 129 14.55 -4.34 -5.64
#